data_AF-A0A7C3JPT5-F1
#
_entry.id   AF-A0A7C3JPT5-F1
#
_cell.length_a   1.000
_cell.length_b   1.000
_cell.length_c   1.000
_cell.angle_alpha   90.00
_cell.angle_beta   90.00
_cell.angle_gamma   90.00
#
_symmetry.space_group_name_H-M   'P 1'
#
loop_
_entity.id
_entity.type
_entity.pdbx_description
1 polymer ?
#
loop_
_entity_poly.entity_id
_entity_poly.type
_entity_poly.pdbx_seq_one_letter_code
_entity_poly.pdbx_strand_id
1 'polypeptide(L)'
;MTDLQHVAAVIILPGDTADEAHRRMIQRGVRLLLVVDQHRRVAGIITATDILGEKPVQVATERGLRREEVLVHDVMTPQEELEVLDLEEVRAAKVGHVVATLKKAGRQHVVVVEHDANGRQSVRGLFSATQIARQLGVSIQTSEIARTFSEIEAMLAR
;
A
#
# COMPACT_ATOMS: atom_id res chain seq x y z
N MET A 1 -5.58 13.31 6.06
CA MET A 1 -5.96 11.96 5.61
C MET A 1 -6.70 12.10 4.28
N THR A 2 -6.51 11.18 3.33
CA THR A 2 -7.46 11.01 2.22
C THR A 2 -8.61 10.19 2.75
N ASP A 3 -9.76 10.85 2.85
CA ASP A 3 -10.96 10.36 3.53
C ASP A 3 -11.86 9.65 2.52
N LEU A 4 -12.04 8.33 2.68
CA LEU A 4 -12.78 7.52 1.70
C LEU A 4 -14.31 7.56 1.87
N GLN A 5 -14.82 8.24 2.90
CA GLN A 5 -16.23 8.59 2.98
C GLN A 5 -16.56 9.78 2.06
N HIS A 6 -15.56 10.60 1.73
CA HIS A 6 -15.73 11.82 0.93
C HIS A 6 -15.09 11.73 -0.46
N VAL A 7 -14.13 10.83 -0.65
CA VAL A 7 -13.42 10.62 -1.92
C VAL A 7 -13.55 9.15 -2.33
N ALA A 8 -13.94 8.91 -3.58
CA ALA A 8 -14.03 7.56 -4.09
C ALA A 8 -12.68 6.86 -4.07
N ALA A 9 -12.63 5.66 -3.48
CA ALA A 9 -11.45 4.82 -3.51
C ALA A 9 -11.11 4.43 -4.96
N VAL A 10 -9.82 4.44 -5.28
CA VAL A 10 -9.35 3.85 -6.53
C VAL A 10 -9.06 2.38 -6.27
N ILE A 11 -9.81 1.51 -6.94
CA ILE A 11 -9.79 0.07 -6.72
C ILE A 11 -9.15 -0.68 -7.89
N ILE A 12 -8.74 -1.92 -7.65
CA ILE A 12 -8.20 -2.88 -8.62
C ILE A 12 -8.64 -4.30 -8.21
N LEU A 13 -8.79 -5.21 -9.18
CA LEU A 13 -9.10 -6.61 -8.86
C LEU A 13 -7.82 -7.42 -8.67
N PRO A 14 -7.83 -8.48 -7.82
CA PRO A 14 -6.68 -9.36 -7.62
C PRO A 14 -6.19 -10.04 -8.92
N GLY A 15 -7.09 -10.24 -9.88
CA GLY A 15 -6.80 -10.85 -11.19
C GLY A 15 -6.41 -9.86 -12.27
N ASP A 16 -6.39 -8.55 -12.00
CA ASP A 16 -5.83 -7.57 -12.95
C ASP A 16 -4.29 -7.69 -12.93
N THR A 17 -3.63 -7.26 -14.01
CA THR A 17 -2.16 -7.27 -14.10
C THR A 17 -1.52 -6.13 -13.28
N ALA A 18 -0.28 -6.31 -12.86
CA ALA A 18 0.50 -5.24 -12.21
C ALA A 18 0.62 -3.99 -13.10
N ASP A 19 0.75 -4.17 -14.42
CA ASP A 19 0.81 -3.06 -15.38
C ASP A 19 -0.53 -2.32 -15.50
N GLU A 20 -1.66 -3.02 -15.44
CA GLU A 20 -2.99 -2.38 -15.35
C GLU A 20 -3.13 -1.56 -14.08
N ALA A 21 -2.67 -2.07 -12.94
CA ALA A 21 -2.63 -1.34 -11.69
C ALA A 21 -1.78 -0.06 -11.81
N HIS A 22 -0.59 -0.14 -12.40
CA HIS A 22 0.28 1.02 -12.58
C HIS A 22 -0.33 2.06 -13.55
N ARG A 23 -0.91 1.63 -14.67
CA ARG A 23 -1.64 2.53 -15.59
C ARG A 23 -2.80 3.23 -14.88
N ARG A 24 -3.56 2.50 -14.06
CA ARG A 24 -4.67 3.06 -13.28
C ARG A 24 -4.17 4.09 -12.25
N MET A 25 -3.04 3.83 -11.60
CA MET A 25 -2.37 4.78 -10.70
C MET A 25 -2.01 6.08 -11.44
N ILE A 26 -1.36 6.00 -12.61
CA ILE A 26 -1.00 7.18 -13.42
C ILE A 26 -2.25 7.96 -13.82
N GLN A 27 -3.27 7.29 -14.37
CA GLN A 27 -4.50 7.94 -14.84
C GLN A 27 -5.27 8.64 -13.72
N ARG A 28 -5.19 8.13 -12.50
CA ARG A 28 -5.89 8.69 -11.33
C ARG A 28 -5.02 9.60 -10.47
N GLY A 29 -3.74 9.73 -10.79
CA GLY A 29 -2.79 10.54 -10.01
C GLY A 29 -2.57 10.02 -8.59
N VAL A 30 -2.69 8.71 -8.37
CA VAL A 30 -2.50 8.05 -7.06
C VAL A 30 -1.32 7.08 -7.11
N ARG A 31 -0.79 6.68 -5.94
CA ARG A 31 0.31 5.71 -5.83
C ARG A 31 -0.05 4.45 -5.04
N LEU A 32 -1.32 4.31 -4.67
CA LEU A 32 -1.89 3.17 -3.96
C LEU A 32 -3.28 2.90 -4.53
N LEU A 33 -3.59 1.62 -4.71
CA LEU A 33 -4.93 1.12 -5.03
C LEU A 33 -5.40 0.19 -3.91
N LEU A 34 -6.69 0.24 -3.58
CA LEU A 34 -7.31 -0.81 -2.77
C LEU A 34 -7.58 -2.01 -3.67
N VAL A 35 -7.09 -3.18 -3.28
CA VAL A 35 -7.44 -4.42 -3.95
C VAL A 35 -8.76 -4.90 -3.38
N VAL A 36 -9.75 -5.13 -4.23
CA VAL A 36 -11.09 -5.57 -3.80
C VAL A 36 -11.50 -6.85 -4.53
N ASP A 37 -12.07 -7.79 -3.78
CA ASP A 37 -12.60 -9.02 -4.34
C ASP A 37 -13.92 -8.79 -5.12
N GLN A 38 -14.41 -9.85 -5.76
CA GLN A 38 -15.68 -9.87 -6.48
C GLN A 38 -16.92 -9.56 -5.59
N HIS A 39 -16.78 -9.68 -4.27
CA HIS A 39 -17.82 -9.36 -3.28
C HIS A 39 -17.68 -7.94 -2.72
N ARG A 40 -16.78 -7.11 -3.29
CA ARG A 40 -16.45 -5.75 -2.85
C ARG A 40 -15.88 -5.70 -1.43
N ARG A 41 -15.21 -6.76 -1.00
CA ARG A 41 -14.42 -6.78 0.23
C ARG A 41 -12.98 -6.41 -0.10
N VAL A 42 -12.34 -5.67 0.80
CA VAL A 42 -10.92 -5.36 0.65
C VAL A 42 -10.13 -6.66 0.79
N ALA A 43 -9.33 -6.99 -0.22
CA ALA A 43 -8.42 -8.13 -0.21
C ALA A 43 -6.99 -7.72 0.14
N GLY A 44 -6.66 -6.43 0.03
CA GLY A 44 -5.31 -5.92 0.28
C GLY A 44 -5.11 -4.52 -0.29
N ILE A 45 -3.85 -4.12 -0.38
CA ILE A 45 -3.41 -2.91 -1.09
C ILE A 45 -2.30 -3.26 -2.07
N ILE A 46 -2.18 -2.48 -3.13
CA ILE A 46 -1.01 -2.51 -4.01
C ILE A 46 -0.53 -1.08 -4.22
N THR A 47 0.77 -0.88 -4.12
CA THR A 47 1.41 0.44 -4.25
C THR A 47 2.30 0.50 -5.48
N ALA A 48 2.63 1.73 -5.90
CA ALA A 48 3.59 1.95 -6.97
C ALA A 48 4.98 1.36 -6.63
N THR A 49 5.36 1.30 -5.35
CA THR A 49 6.59 0.62 -4.91
C THR A 49 6.51 -0.88 -5.20
N ASP A 50 5.37 -1.52 -4.90
CA ASP A 50 5.20 -2.96 -5.16
C ASP A 50 5.32 -3.29 -6.66
N ILE A 51 4.80 -2.42 -7.53
CA ILE A 51 4.78 -2.65 -8.97
C ILE A 51 6.11 -2.28 -9.65
N LEU A 52 6.72 -1.17 -9.24
CA LEU A 52 7.95 -0.67 -9.86
C LEU A 52 9.22 -1.22 -9.21
N GLY A 53 9.08 -1.85 -8.05
CA GLY A 53 10.15 -2.54 -7.35
C GLY A 53 10.41 -3.95 -7.89
N GLU A 54 11.06 -4.76 -7.08
CA GLU A 54 11.54 -6.09 -7.46
C GLU A 54 10.47 -7.18 -7.48
N LYS A 55 9.38 -7.01 -6.71
CA LYS A 55 8.35 -8.05 -6.53
C LYS A 55 7.86 -8.68 -7.83
N PRO A 56 7.50 -7.92 -8.90
CA PRO A 56 6.99 -8.57 -10.09
C PRO A 56 8.10 -9.23 -10.92
N VAL A 57 9.38 -8.84 -10.76
CA VAL A 57 10.49 -9.60 -11.37
C VAL A 57 10.69 -10.94 -10.66
N GLN A 58 10.63 -10.95 -9.32
CA GLN A 58 10.74 -12.16 -8.51
C GLN A 58 9.62 -13.15 -8.81
N VAL A 59 8.37 -12.70 -8.71
CA VAL A 59 7.20 -13.52 -9.03
C VAL A 59 7.30 -14.10 -10.44
N ALA A 60 7.67 -13.28 -11.43
CA ALA A 60 7.82 -13.74 -12.81
C ALA A 60 8.88 -14.86 -12.92
N THR A 61 10.02 -14.68 -12.28
CA THR A 61 11.11 -15.66 -12.27
C THR A 61 10.71 -16.95 -11.57
N GLU A 62 10.18 -16.86 -10.36
CA GLU A 62 9.79 -18.01 -9.52
C GLU A 62 8.71 -18.87 -10.18
N ARG A 63 7.79 -18.24 -10.92
CA ARG A 63 6.64 -18.91 -11.54
C ARG A 63 6.83 -19.18 -13.03
N GLY A 64 7.98 -18.82 -13.62
CA GLY A 64 8.24 -18.96 -15.04
C GLY A 64 7.27 -18.16 -15.92
N LEU A 65 6.77 -17.03 -15.42
CA LEU A 65 5.86 -16.13 -16.10
C LEU A 65 6.64 -15.02 -16.81
N ARG A 66 6.04 -14.40 -17.83
CA ARG A 66 6.53 -13.10 -18.31
C ARG A 66 6.12 -12.01 -17.32
N ARG A 67 6.89 -10.93 -17.26
CA ARG A 67 6.61 -9.83 -16.32
C ARG A 67 5.23 -9.21 -16.54
N GLU A 68 4.79 -9.11 -17.79
CA GLU A 68 3.44 -8.61 -18.12
C GLU A 68 2.30 -9.53 -17.66
N GLU A 69 2.58 -10.79 -17.30
CA GLU A 69 1.60 -11.77 -16.83
C GLU A 69 1.45 -11.77 -15.30
N VAL A 70 2.27 -11.00 -14.58
CA VAL A 70 2.19 -10.90 -13.12
C VAL A 70 0.91 -10.18 -12.70
N LEU A 71 0.15 -10.83 -11.83
CA LEU A 71 -1.13 -10.34 -11.37
C LEU A 71 -1.00 -9.56 -10.07
N VAL A 72 -2.00 -8.72 -9.79
CA VAL A 72 -2.06 -7.90 -8.58
C VAL A 72 -1.95 -8.76 -7.32
N HIS A 73 -2.66 -9.90 -7.29
CA HIS A 73 -2.64 -10.80 -6.13
C HIS A 73 -1.25 -11.40 -5.84
N ASP A 74 -0.34 -11.39 -6.82
CA ASP A 74 1.01 -11.94 -6.64
C ASP A 74 1.95 -10.97 -5.93
N VAL A 75 1.68 -9.66 -5.98
CA VAL A 75 2.60 -8.62 -5.51
C VAL A 75 1.99 -7.65 -4.49
N MET A 76 0.67 -7.69 -4.32
CA MET A 76 -0.05 -6.88 -3.32
C MET A 76 0.39 -7.22 -1.89
N THR A 77 0.13 -6.31 -0.95
CA THR A 77 0.09 -6.65 0.47
C THR A 77 -1.34 -7.11 0.81
N PRO A 78 -1.55 -8.38 1.19
CA PRO A 78 -2.88 -8.90 1.49
C PRO A 78 -3.42 -8.30 2.80
N GLN A 79 -4.73 -8.36 3.00
CA GLN A 79 -5.42 -7.75 4.13
C GLN A 79 -4.80 -8.14 5.48
N GLU A 80 -4.49 -9.42 5.67
CA GLU A 80 -3.93 -9.98 6.90
C GLU A 80 -2.54 -9.43 7.27
N GLU A 81 -1.82 -8.86 6.30
CA GLU A 81 -0.50 -8.26 6.49
C GLU A 81 -0.55 -6.72 6.52
N LEU A 82 -1.75 -6.12 6.42
CA LEU A 82 -1.88 -4.67 6.45
C LEU A 82 -1.62 -4.13 7.85
N GLU A 83 -0.57 -3.33 7.96
CA GLU A 83 -0.43 -2.40 9.06
C GLU A 83 -1.45 -1.26 8.89
N VAL A 84 -2.37 -1.15 9.86
CA VAL A 84 -3.44 -0.17 9.87
C VAL A 84 -3.32 0.75 11.08
N LEU A 85 -3.83 1.97 10.94
CA LEU A 85 -4.05 2.89 12.05
C LEU A 85 -5.54 2.91 12.41
N ASP A 86 -5.86 2.86 13.69
CA ASP A 86 -7.24 3.04 14.15
C ASP A 86 -7.64 4.53 14.04
N LEU A 87 -8.87 4.79 13.58
CA LEU A 87 -9.38 6.14 13.41
C LEU A 87 -9.36 6.95 14.71
N GLU A 88 -9.68 6.33 15.84
CA GLU A 88 -9.71 7.02 17.13
C GLU A 88 -8.31 7.42 17.59
N GLU A 89 -7.30 6.57 17.34
CA GLU A 89 -5.89 6.93 17.56
C GLU A 89 -5.45 8.07 16.63
N VAL A 90 -5.87 8.03 15.36
CA VAL A 90 -5.57 9.09 14.38
C VAL A 90 -6.20 10.43 14.79
N ARG A 91 -7.42 10.43 15.34
CA ARG A 91 -8.09 11.64 15.83
C ARG A 91 -7.33 12.32 16.96
N ALA A 92 -6.71 11.53 17.83
CA ALA A 92 -5.88 12.05 18.93
C ALA A 92 -4.43 12.37 18.50
N ALA A 93 -4.00 11.89 17.33
CA ALA A 93 -2.63 12.02 16.87
C ALA A 93 -2.32 13.39 16.25
N LYS A 94 -1.06 13.81 16.40
CA LYS A 94 -0.48 14.90 15.60
C LYS A 94 0.08 14.32 14.30
N VAL A 95 0.18 15.15 13.26
CA VAL A 95 0.78 14.74 11.97
C VAL A 95 2.17 14.13 12.14
N GLY A 96 2.97 14.61 13.10
CA GLY A 96 4.28 14.05 13.43
C GLY A 96 4.25 12.59 13.87
N HIS A 97 3.19 12.14 14.56
CA HIS A 97 3.02 10.74 14.94
C HIS A 97 2.79 9.86 13.71
N VAL A 98 1.92 10.29 12.79
CA VAL A 98 1.65 9.57 11.53
C VAL A 98 2.93 9.45 10.69
N VAL A 99 3.69 10.55 10.60
CA VAL A 99 4.99 10.54 9.91
C VAL A 99 5.98 9.60 10.59
N ALA A 100 6.03 9.58 11.92
CA ALA A 100 6.88 8.66 12.67
C ALA A 100 6.50 7.20 12.42
N THR A 101 5.20 6.87 12.37
CA THR A 101 4.72 5.53 12.01
C THR A 101 5.17 5.14 10.61
N LEU A 102 4.94 6.00 9.61
CA LEU A 102 5.36 5.74 8.21
C LEU A 102 6.88 5.53 8.10
N LYS A 103 7.68 6.34 8.81
CA LYS A 103 9.14 6.17 8.84
C LYS A 103 9.56 4.88 9.52
N LYS A 104 8.95 4.53 10.66
CA LYS A 104 9.26 3.32 11.41
C LYS A 104 8.89 2.04 10.64
N ALA A 105 7.77 2.06 9.93
CA ALA A 105 7.35 0.96 9.05
C ALA A 105 8.13 0.95 7.73
N GLY A 106 8.81 2.06 7.39
CA GLY A 106 9.42 2.24 6.09
C GLY A 106 8.44 2.17 4.93
N ARG A 107 7.21 2.65 5.13
CA ARG A 107 6.15 2.61 4.11
C ARG A 107 5.80 4.02 3.66
N GLN A 108 5.49 4.16 2.37
CA GLN A 108 4.99 5.41 1.80
C GLN A 108 3.52 5.68 2.13
N HIS A 109 2.77 4.62 2.47
CA HIS A 109 1.34 4.68 2.72
C HIS A 109 0.98 3.87 3.96
N VAL A 110 -0.07 4.30 4.66
CA VAL A 110 -0.72 3.54 5.72
C VAL A 110 -2.23 3.69 5.61
N VAL A 111 -2.95 2.60 5.85
CA VAL A 111 -4.42 2.57 5.81
C VAL A 111 -4.96 2.94 7.19
N VAL A 112 -6.04 3.71 7.20
CA VAL A 112 -6.79 4.05 8.41
C VAL A 112 -8.09 3.27 8.40
N VAL A 113 -8.40 2.63 9.51
CA VAL A 113 -9.61 1.81 9.68
C VAL A 113 -10.49 2.37 10.78
N GLU A 114 -11.78 2.12 10.68
CA GLU A 114 -12.74 2.39 11.74
C GLU A 114 -13.48 1.12 12.12
N HIS A 115 -13.92 1.05 13.37
CA HIS A 115 -14.70 -0.06 13.91
C HIS A 115 -16.13 0.40 14.15
N ASP A 116 -17.11 -0.36 13.68
CA ASP A 116 -18.51 -0.11 14.00
C ASP A 116 -18.85 -0.54 15.45
N ALA A 117 -20.10 -0.31 15.87
CA ALA A 117 -20.57 -0.67 17.21
C ALA A 117 -20.50 -2.18 17.51
N ASN A 118 -20.40 -3.03 16.48
CA ASN A 118 -20.25 -4.48 16.61
C ASN A 118 -18.77 -4.92 16.50
N GLY A 119 -17.82 -3.98 16.45
CA GLY A 119 -16.41 -4.24 16.27
C GLY A 119 -16.02 -4.60 14.83
N ARG A 120 -16.89 -4.41 13.85
CA ARG A 120 -16.55 -4.70 12.45
C ARG A 120 -15.65 -3.61 11.90
N GLN A 121 -14.48 -4.02 11.45
CA GLN A 121 -13.49 -3.15 10.84
C GLN A 121 -13.88 -2.78 9.40
N SER A 122 -13.70 -1.52 9.03
CA SER A 122 -13.83 -1.04 7.66
C SER A 122 -12.74 -0.02 7.33
N VAL A 123 -12.37 0.08 6.05
CA VAL A 123 -11.37 1.05 5.63
C VAL A 123 -11.99 2.45 5.60
N ARG A 124 -11.44 3.36 6.40
CA ARG A 124 -11.92 4.72 6.57
C ARG A 124 -11.15 5.75 5.72
N GLY A 125 -9.86 5.49 5.51
CA GLY A 125 -8.99 6.44 4.81
C GLY A 125 -7.58 5.92 4.61
N LEU A 126 -6.72 6.78 4.10
CA LEU A 126 -5.29 6.50 3.97
C LEU A 126 -4.46 7.77 4.18
N PHE A 127 -3.22 7.58 4.62
CA PHE A 127 -2.19 8.60 4.61
C PHE A 127 -1.11 8.24 3.59
N SER A 128 -0.58 9.27 2.92
CA SER A 128 0.59 9.16 2.05
C SER A 128 1.69 10.08 2.58
N ALA A 129 2.89 9.54 2.78
CA ALA A 129 4.05 10.33 3.19
C ALA A 129 4.32 11.48 2.21
N THR A 130 4.20 11.22 0.90
CA THR A 130 4.39 12.23 -0.14
C THR A 130 3.33 13.34 -0.09
N GLN A 131 2.08 13.01 0.21
CA GLN A 131 1.01 14.00 0.36
C GLN A 131 1.18 14.83 1.62
N ILE A 132 1.57 14.21 2.75
CA ILE A 132 1.86 14.93 3.99
C ILE A 132 3.05 15.88 3.78
N ALA A 133 4.13 15.39 3.16
CA ALA A 133 5.32 16.18 2.83
C ALA A 133 4.96 17.44 2.03
N ARG A 134 4.16 17.25 0.96
CA ARG A 134 3.67 18.36 0.11
C ARG A 134 2.82 19.36 0.90
N GLN A 135 1.93 18.89 1.77
CA GLN A 135 1.06 19.76 2.58
C GLN A 135 1.83 20.57 3.63
N LEU A 136 2.91 20.01 4.17
CA LEU A 136 3.74 20.66 5.18
C LEU A 136 4.89 21.48 4.59
N GLY A 137 5.17 21.36 3.29
CA GLY A 137 6.32 22.02 2.65
C GLY A 137 7.67 21.45 3.13
N VAL A 138 7.71 20.18 3.54
CA VAL A 138 8.90 19.51 4.05
C VAL A 138 9.24 18.27 3.23
N SER A 139 10.48 17.79 3.31
CA SER A 139 10.85 16.48 2.81
C SER A 139 10.60 15.41 3.88
N ILE A 140 9.81 14.39 3.56
CA ILE A 140 9.69 13.19 4.39
C ILE A 140 10.40 12.05 3.66
N GLN A 141 11.58 11.69 4.17
CA GLN A 141 12.20 10.43 3.81
C GLN A 141 11.69 9.38 4.79
N THR A 142 10.74 8.57 4.32
CA THR A 142 10.58 7.23 4.87
C THR A 142 11.72 6.45 4.24
N SER A 143 12.75 6.11 5.02
CA SER A 143 13.62 5.01 4.61
C SER A 143 12.67 3.86 4.41
N GLU A 144 12.45 3.41 3.17
CA GLU A 144 11.96 2.05 3.03
C GLU A 144 12.92 1.24 3.88
N ILE A 145 12.44 0.65 4.97
CA ILE A 145 13.12 -0.48 5.56
C ILE A 145 12.82 -1.63 4.60
N ALA A 146 13.20 -1.42 3.34
CA ALA A 146 13.31 -2.43 2.32
C ALA A 146 14.53 -3.21 2.75
N ARG A 147 14.30 -4.24 3.55
CA ARG A 147 14.86 -5.50 3.11
C ARG A 147 14.14 -5.75 1.78
N THR A 148 14.84 -5.65 0.64
CA THR A 148 14.44 -6.15 -0.70
C THR A 148 15.52 -5.81 -1.73
N PHE A 149 16.44 -6.77 -1.93
CA PHE A 149 17.27 -6.95 -3.13
C PHE A 149 17.22 -8.46 -3.48
N SER A 150 16.02 -9.05 -3.52
CA SER A 150 15.71 -10.41 -3.04
C SER A 150 15.90 -10.56 -1.52
N GLU A 151 15.48 -9.49 -0.83
CA GLU A 151 15.62 -9.20 0.61
C GLU A 151 16.97 -9.54 1.21
N ILE A 152 17.99 -9.26 0.40
CA ILE A 152 19.40 -9.41 0.68
C ILE A 152 19.99 -10.69 0.03
N GLU A 153 19.23 -11.67 -0.54
CA GLU A 153 19.52 -12.91 -1.40
C GLU A 153 20.80 -13.74 -1.16
N ALA A 154 21.63 -13.23 -0.29
CA ALA A 154 23.07 -13.16 -0.46
C ALA A 154 23.68 -12.59 0.82
N MET A 155 22.85 -12.09 1.75
CA MET A 155 23.15 -11.84 3.16
C MET A 155 24.01 -12.97 3.75
N LEU A 156 23.88 -14.17 3.17
CA LEU A 156 24.29 -15.47 3.68
C LEU A 156 24.56 -16.54 2.59
N ALA A 157 25.31 -16.30 1.52
CA ALA A 157 25.96 -17.45 0.86
C ALA A 157 27.11 -18.07 1.73
N ARG A 158 27.06 -17.90 3.06
CA ARG A 158 27.98 -18.37 4.10
C ARG A 158 27.24 -19.29 5.06
#